data_AF-A0A346Y752-F1
#
_entry.id   AF-A0A346Y752-F1
#
_cell.length_a   1.000
_cell.length_b   1.000
_cell.length_c   1.000
_cell.angle_alpha   90.00
_cell.angle_beta   90.00
_cell.angle_gamma   90.00
#
_symmetry.space_group_name_H-M   'P 1'
#
loop_
_entity.id
_entity.type
_entity.pdbx_description
1 polymer ?
#
loop_
_entity_poly.entity_id
_entity_poly.type
_entity_poly.pdbx_seq_one_letter_code
_entity_poly.pdbx_strand_id
1 'polypeptide(L)'
;MAVTVASTDPMCPTNIVAPDNVPQRIVDRVVAAKPKITYHDEWFTPCTKCDGTGHYAKPGYGTSMCFACKGATRTFTKDGRKAAKAAKEAAKATAVGDFVAELSADDELATIFTRVVDASVEAAEGNEYVVPETVHTHGGKPPFPQPAHDIVWKAMGTGRMPSEKAAGFLRKLMGEHDQKEAEKAAKGPAKPAPSGKVTDTYRVIKAEYRHNPYGPGGGTKMLLEHPKDGYRVWATCPAALDRTTYEPSDLTGCEIRLSLDLQPSDDDETFAFGKRPKPVAEGTEWDAVAPHVARAAKDAGVPPGMVRQIADGITDLASYKNPGEVNKITIAVIRGDHDTVQALLPPDSAAALLGQPG
;
A
#
# COMPACT_ATOMS: atom_id res chain seq x y z
N MET A 1 -15.49 -31.42 16.99
CA MET A 1 -15.72 -31.69 18.43
C MET A 1 -16.44 -30.46 18.93
N ALA A 2 -17.76 -30.50 19.08
CA ALA A 2 -18.54 -29.29 19.37
C ALA A 2 -18.26 -28.82 20.82
N VAL A 3 -17.83 -27.57 20.98
CA VAL A 3 -17.62 -26.94 22.29
C VAL A 3 -18.83 -26.05 22.56
N THR A 4 -19.52 -26.30 23.67
CA THR A 4 -20.70 -25.53 24.10
C THR A 4 -20.29 -24.62 25.26
N VAL A 5 -20.57 -23.31 25.18
CA VAL A 5 -20.45 -22.40 26.32
C VAL A 5 -21.85 -22.14 26.86
N ALA A 6 -22.07 -22.45 28.14
CA ALA A 6 -23.30 -22.12 28.84
C ALA A 6 -23.22 -20.67 29.36
N SER A 7 -24.21 -19.84 29.02
CA SER A 7 -24.40 -18.54 29.67
C SER A 7 -24.74 -18.74 31.15
N THR A 8 -24.03 -18.06 32.06
CA THR A 8 -24.40 -17.99 33.49
C THR A 8 -25.48 -16.94 33.78
N ASP A 9 -25.94 -16.20 32.76
CA ASP A 9 -27.03 -15.22 32.89
C ASP A 9 -28.37 -15.88 32.51
N PRO A 10 -29.31 -16.07 33.45
CA PRO A 10 -30.57 -16.78 33.22
C PRO A 10 -31.52 -16.04 32.26
N MET A 11 -31.17 -14.83 31.79
CA MET A 11 -31.97 -14.02 30.88
C MET A 11 -31.43 -13.97 29.43
N CYS A 12 -30.34 -14.66 29.11
CA CYS A 12 -29.77 -14.70 27.76
C CYS A 12 -29.75 -16.14 27.22
N PRO A 13 -30.83 -16.63 26.60
CA PRO A 13 -30.94 -18.02 26.17
C PRO A 13 -30.44 -18.15 24.72
N THR A 14 -29.14 -18.08 24.50
CA THR A 14 -28.56 -18.53 23.24
C THR A 14 -27.14 -19.04 23.45
N ASN A 15 -27.01 -20.36 23.57
CA ASN A 15 -25.74 -21.03 23.31
C ASN A 15 -25.49 -20.91 21.80
N ILE A 16 -24.66 -19.94 21.38
CA ILE A 16 -24.21 -19.88 19.99
C ILE A 16 -23.17 -20.98 19.82
N VAL A 17 -23.55 -22.08 19.17
CA VAL A 17 -22.62 -23.12 18.75
C VAL A 17 -22.04 -22.68 17.41
N ALA A 18 -20.76 -22.30 17.38
CA ALA A 18 -20.08 -22.04 16.13
C ALA A 18 -19.90 -23.36 15.35
N PRO A 19 -20.06 -23.35 14.02
CA PRO A 19 -19.63 -24.46 13.18
C PRO A 19 -18.14 -24.78 13.37
N ASP A 20 -17.74 -26.05 13.17
CA ASP A 20 -16.36 -26.53 13.41
C ASP A 20 -15.30 -25.75 12.59
N ASN A 21 -15.69 -25.03 11.53
CA ASN A 21 -14.82 -24.24 10.65
C ASN A 21 -14.70 -22.75 11.03
N VAL A 22 -15.40 -22.25 12.05
CA VAL A 22 -15.26 -20.87 12.55
C VAL A 22 -14.53 -20.86 13.89
N PRO A 23 -13.31 -20.30 13.99
CA PRO A 23 -12.58 -20.23 15.25
C PRO A 23 -13.41 -19.54 16.34
N GLN A 24 -13.50 -20.18 17.52
CA GLN A 24 -14.25 -19.66 18.68
C GLN A 24 -13.88 -18.21 19.03
N ARG A 25 -12.61 -17.83 18.85
CA ARG A 25 -12.11 -16.47 19.04
C ARG A 25 -12.80 -15.40 18.19
N ILE A 26 -13.28 -15.75 16.99
CA ILE A 26 -14.04 -14.84 16.12
C ILE A 26 -15.40 -14.56 16.76
N VAL A 27 -16.09 -15.62 17.21
CA VAL A 27 -17.38 -15.53 17.92
C VAL A 27 -17.24 -14.64 19.15
N ASP A 28 -16.22 -14.90 19.97
CA ASP A 28 -15.98 -14.16 21.22
C ASP A 28 -15.73 -12.66 20.96
N ARG A 29 -15.00 -12.30 19.90
CA ARG A 29 -14.73 -10.90 19.53
C ARG A 29 -15.94 -10.18 18.97
N VAL A 30 -16.71 -10.85 18.13
CA VAL A 30 -17.92 -10.27 17.55
C VAL A 30 -18.94 -9.95 18.66
N VAL A 31 -19.07 -10.85 19.65
CA VAL A 31 -19.86 -10.64 20.88
C VAL A 31 -19.30 -9.48 21.72
N ALA A 32 -17.98 -9.29 21.78
CA ALA A 32 -17.34 -8.24 22.59
C ALA A 32 -17.36 -6.82 22.00
N ALA A 33 -17.52 -6.65 20.67
CA ALA A 33 -17.47 -5.33 20.04
C ALA A 33 -18.64 -4.41 20.48
N LYS A 34 -18.39 -3.12 20.79
CA LYS A 34 -19.45 -2.12 21.07
C LYS A 34 -19.34 -0.99 20.06
N PRO A 35 -20.40 -0.61 19.31
CA PRO A 35 -20.26 0.46 18.33
C PRO A 35 -20.08 1.84 18.99
N LYS A 36 -19.03 2.57 18.57
CA LYS A 36 -18.85 4.01 18.79
C LYS A 36 -19.03 4.75 17.46
N ILE A 37 -19.59 5.95 17.48
CA ILE A 37 -19.74 6.82 16.28
C ILE A 37 -18.86 8.05 16.48
N THR A 38 -17.96 8.31 15.53
CA THR A 38 -17.09 9.49 15.46
C THR A 38 -17.39 10.29 14.17
N TYR A 39 -17.42 11.62 14.28
CA TYR A 39 -17.59 12.55 13.15
C TYR A 39 -16.72 13.79 13.43
N HIS A 40 -15.84 14.18 12.50
CA HIS A 40 -14.84 15.26 12.68
C HIS A 40 -14.03 15.19 13.97
N ASP A 41 -13.45 14.03 14.28
CA ASP A 41 -12.63 13.79 15.48
C ASP A 41 -13.32 14.03 16.84
N GLU A 42 -14.65 14.20 16.84
CA GLU A 42 -15.45 14.41 18.04
C GLU A 42 -16.39 13.22 18.31
N TRP A 43 -16.60 12.96 19.61
CA TRP A 43 -17.42 11.86 20.10
C TRP A 43 -18.85 12.30 20.30
N PHE A 44 -19.80 11.58 19.68
CA PHE A 44 -21.23 11.85 19.83
C PHE A 44 -21.93 10.69 20.53
N THR A 45 -22.76 11.04 21.51
CA THR A 45 -23.70 10.08 22.10
C THR A 45 -25.00 10.13 21.29
N PRO A 46 -25.42 9.03 20.64
CA PRO A 46 -26.66 9.03 19.86
C PRO A 46 -27.87 9.34 20.73
N CYS A 47 -28.83 10.10 20.19
CA CYS A 47 -30.08 10.38 20.87
C CYS A 47 -30.82 9.06 21.17
N THR A 48 -31.05 8.79 22.45
CA THR A 48 -31.71 7.57 22.95
C THR A 48 -33.22 7.51 22.68
N LYS A 49 -33.82 8.61 22.18
CA LYS A 49 -35.25 8.70 21.88
C LYS A 49 -35.61 8.37 20.43
N CYS A 50 -34.66 8.54 19.49
CA CYS A 50 -34.89 8.29 18.06
C CYS A 50 -33.80 7.40 17.44
N ASP A 51 -33.12 6.61 18.27
CA ASP A 51 -32.05 5.69 17.86
C ASP A 51 -30.93 6.37 17.04
N GLY A 52 -30.60 7.62 17.39
CA GLY A 52 -29.52 8.37 16.76
C GLY A 52 -29.83 9.00 15.40
N THR A 53 -31.04 8.80 14.84
CA THR A 53 -31.43 9.32 13.52
C THR A 53 -31.55 10.85 13.44
N GLY A 54 -31.48 11.55 14.57
CA GLY A 54 -31.75 12.98 14.60
C GLY A 54 -31.09 13.75 15.73
N HIS A 55 -29.79 13.57 16.02
CA HIS A 55 -28.99 14.65 16.63
C HIS A 55 -27.45 14.54 16.62
N TYR A 56 -26.81 15.71 16.48
CA TYR A 56 -25.44 16.04 16.90
C TYR A 56 -25.50 16.84 18.21
N ALA A 57 -24.65 16.52 19.18
CA ALA A 57 -24.56 17.25 20.44
C ALA A 57 -23.10 17.33 20.93
N LYS A 58 -22.59 18.55 21.08
CA LYS A 58 -21.27 18.82 21.66
C LYS A 58 -21.32 18.72 23.19
N PRO A 59 -20.40 18.01 23.87
CA PRO A 59 -20.30 18.05 25.32
C PRO A 59 -19.97 19.49 25.81
N GLY A 60 -20.75 20.01 26.75
CA GLY A 60 -20.52 21.32 27.39
C GLY A 60 -21.55 22.42 27.07
N TYR A 61 -22.40 22.24 26.07
CA TYR A 61 -23.51 23.15 25.79
C TYR A 61 -24.84 22.50 26.20
N GLY A 62 -25.52 23.08 27.19
CA GLY A 62 -26.69 22.51 27.88
C GLY A 62 -27.98 22.36 27.06
N THR A 63 -27.94 22.54 25.74
CA THR A 63 -29.14 22.49 24.89
C THR A 63 -28.88 21.76 23.58
N SER A 64 -28.80 20.43 23.62
CA SER A 64 -28.93 19.61 22.42
C SER A 64 -30.39 19.14 22.27
N MET A 65 -31.15 19.71 21.35
CA MET A 65 -32.56 19.37 21.08
C MET A 65 -32.76 18.44 19.87
N CYS A 66 -32.74 17.12 20.05
CA CYS A 66 -33.11 16.11 19.03
C CYS A 66 -34.13 16.61 17.98
N PHE A 67 -33.70 16.96 16.75
CA PHE A 67 -34.58 17.51 15.70
C PHE A 67 -35.70 16.53 15.31
N ALA A 68 -35.44 15.23 15.34
CA ALA A 68 -36.46 14.20 15.05
C ALA A 68 -37.54 14.11 16.14
N CYS A 69 -37.16 14.33 17.41
CA CYS A 69 -38.04 14.10 18.55
C CYS A 69 -38.41 15.37 19.32
N LYS A 70 -37.98 16.55 18.83
CA LYS A 70 -38.23 17.91 19.36
C LYS A 70 -38.11 18.04 20.88
N GLY A 71 -37.23 17.27 21.50
CA GLY A 71 -37.07 17.28 22.96
C GLY A 71 -38.24 16.67 23.75
N ALA A 72 -39.25 16.05 23.12
CA ALA A 72 -40.41 15.48 23.81
C ALA A 72 -39.97 14.52 24.92
N THR A 73 -40.19 14.92 26.18
CA THR A 73 -39.79 14.20 27.38
C THR A 73 -40.67 12.98 27.61
N ARG A 74 -40.45 11.90 26.85
CA ARG A 74 -40.76 10.57 27.38
C ARG A 74 -39.66 10.19 28.36
N THR A 75 -39.99 10.20 29.65
CA THR A 75 -39.15 9.68 30.72
C THR A 75 -39.08 8.16 30.57
N PHE A 76 -38.01 7.66 29.95
CA PHE A 76 -37.66 6.25 30.12
C PHE A 76 -37.17 6.06 31.55
N THR A 77 -37.83 5.18 32.30
CA THR A 77 -37.34 4.73 33.60
C THR A 77 -35.94 4.11 33.43
N LYS A 78 -35.16 4.04 34.52
CA LYS A 78 -33.89 3.31 34.53
C LYS A 78 -34.05 1.90 33.97
N ASP A 79 -35.20 1.28 34.25
CA ASP A 79 -35.58 -0.05 33.76
C ASP A 79 -35.85 -0.07 32.26
N GLY A 80 -36.51 0.96 31.70
CA GLY A 80 -36.69 1.10 30.25
C GLY A 80 -35.35 1.22 29.50
N ARG A 81 -34.36 1.91 30.07
CA ARG A 81 -33.00 1.97 29.52
C ARG A 81 -32.28 0.63 29.60
N LYS A 82 -32.41 -0.09 30.73
CA LYS A 82 -31.85 -1.43 30.89
C LYS A 82 -32.48 -2.41 29.90
N ALA A 83 -33.79 -2.36 29.72
CA ALA A 83 -34.54 -3.20 28.78
C ALA A 83 -34.17 -2.91 27.32
N ALA A 84 -34.08 -1.64 26.92
CA ALA A 84 -33.65 -1.28 25.56
C ALA A 84 -32.20 -1.71 25.27
N LYS A 85 -31.30 -1.57 26.25
CA LYS A 85 -29.94 -2.09 26.13
C LYS A 85 -29.94 -3.61 25.98
N ALA A 86 -30.67 -4.33 26.84
CA ALA A 86 -30.78 -5.78 26.78
C ALA A 86 -31.36 -6.25 25.42
N ALA A 87 -32.40 -5.59 24.91
CA ALA A 87 -32.97 -5.88 23.60
C ALA A 87 -31.98 -5.62 22.46
N LYS A 88 -31.17 -4.57 22.56
CA LYS A 88 -30.10 -4.27 21.59
C LYS A 88 -28.99 -5.33 21.61
N GLU A 89 -28.53 -5.73 22.79
CA GLU A 89 -27.52 -6.79 22.93
C GLU A 89 -28.07 -8.14 22.44
N ALA A 90 -29.34 -8.45 22.72
CA ALA A 90 -29.99 -9.65 22.21
C ALA A 90 -30.12 -9.65 20.68
N ALA A 91 -30.60 -8.54 20.08
CA ALA A 91 -30.68 -8.39 18.63
C ALA A 91 -29.29 -8.46 17.98
N LYS A 92 -28.27 -7.91 18.64
CA LYS A 92 -26.89 -8.04 18.20
C LYS A 92 -26.45 -9.51 18.25
N ALA A 93 -26.67 -10.22 19.36
CA ALA A 93 -26.29 -11.64 19.48
C ALA A 93 -26.95 -12.50 18.39
N THR A 94 -28.22 -12.25 18.04
CA THR A 94 -28.89 -12.90 16.92
C THR A 94 -28.21 -12.59 15.59
N ALA A 95 -27.98 -11.31 15.26
CA ALA A 95 -27.31 -10.92 14.02
C ALA A 95 -25.91 -11.52 13.88
N VAL A 96 -25.19 -11.67 15.01
CA VAL A 96 -23.89 -12.33 15.06
C VAL A 96 -24.00 -13.82 14.77
N GLY A 97 -25.00 -14.50 15.35
CA GLY A 97 -25.28 -15.91 15.04
C GLY A 97 -25.59 -16.12 13.57
N ASP A 98 -26.45 -15.28 12.99
CA ASP A 98 -26.81 -15.31 11.57
C ASP A 98 -25.58 -15.06 10.68
N PHE A 99 -24.76 -14.06 11.01
CA PHE A 99 -23.51 -13.77 10.32
C PHE A 99 -22.54 -14.95 10.35
N VAL A 100 -22.37 -15.61 11.50
CA VAL A 100 -21.49 -16.78 11.62
C VAL A 100 -22.02 -17.93 10.77
N ALA A 101 -23.33 -18.18 10.78
CA ALA A 101 -23.95 -19.22 9.97
C ALA A 101 -23.79 -18.95 8.46
N GLU A 102 -24.04 -17.71 8.02
CA GLU A 102 -23.87 -17.30 6.63
C GLU A 102 -22.40 -17.34 6.18
N LEU A 103 -21.48 -16.86 7.02
CA LEU A 103 -20.03 -16.91 6.74
C LEU A 103 -19.56 -18.35 6.61
N SER A 104 -20.06 -19.26 7.45
CA SER A 104 -19.69 -20.68 7.43
C SER A 104 -20.19 -21.41 6.18
N ALA A 105 -21.16 -20.85 5.45
CA ALA A 105 -21.64 -21.40 4.18
C ALA A 105 -20.74 -21.03 2.98
N ASP A 106 -19.79 -20.09 3.16
CA ASP A 106 -18.83 -19.65 2.15
C ASP A 106 -17.41 -19.94 2.67
N ASP A 107 -16.91 -21.15 2.44
CA ASP A 107 -15.63 -21.64 2.97
C ASP A 107 -14.44 -20.73 2.63
N GLU A 108 -14.42 -20.17 1.42
CA GLU A 108 -13.37 -19.26 0.98
C GLU A 108 -13.42 -17.96 1.79
N LEU A 109 -14.60 -17.37 1.95
CA LEU A 109 -14.78 -16.14 2.70
C LEU A 109 -14.51 -16.35 4.20
N ALA A 110 -14.95 -17.47 4.77
CA ALA A 110 -14.63 -17.87 6.14
C ALA A 110 -13.11 -17.97 6.36
N THR A 111 -12.39 -18.56 5.40
CA THR A 111 -10.93 -18.66 5.42
C THR A 111 -10.28 -17.28 5.39
N ILE A 112 -10.75 -16.38 4.51
CA ILE A 112 -10.23 -15.01 4.44
C ILE A 112 -10.48 -14.26 5.75
N PHE A 113 -11.69 -14.32 6.30
CA PHE A 113 -12.03 -13.67 7.57
C PHE A 113 -11.13 -14.16 8.70
N THR A 114 -10.95 -15.47 8.81
CA THR A 114 -10.06 -16.09 9.78
C THR A 114 -8.64 -15.57 9.64
N ARG A 115 -8.07 -15.62 8.44
CA ARG A 115 -6.71 -15.12 8.17
C ARG A 115 -6.54 -13.65 8.58
N VAL A 116 -7.47 -12.78 8.19
CA VAL A 116 -7.42 -11.35 8.52
C VAL A 116 -7.51 -11.10 10.03
N VAL A 117 -8.44 -11.78 10.71
CA VAL A 117 -8.61 -11.64 12.16
C VAL A 117 -7.37 -12.14 12.90
N ASP A 118 -6.85 -13.29 12.50
CA ASP A 118 -5.71 -13.93 13.16
C ASP A 118 -4.45 -13.07 13.08
N ALA A 119 -4.11 -12.59 11.88
CA ALA A 119 -2.94 -11.71 11.73
C ALA A 119 -3.13 -10.38 12.48
N SER A 120 -4.37 -9.90 12.61
CA SER A 120 -4.67 -8.69 13.40
C SER A 120 -4.56 -8.95 14.91
N VAL A 121 -4.83 -10.17 15.37
CA VAL A 121 -4.61 -10.60 16.76
C VAL A 121 -3.11 -10.69 17.03
N GLU A 122 -2.36 -11.39 16.18
CA GLU A 122 -0.90 -11.53 16.33
C GLU A 122 -0.18 -10.17 16.33
N ALA A 123 -0.58 -9.26 15.43
CA ALA A 123 -0.05 -7.90 15.40
C ALA A 123 -0.39 -7.07 16.66
N ALA A 124 -1.48 -7.40 17.35
CA ALA A 124 -1.89 -6.74 18.59
C ALA A 124 -1.21 -7.36 19.83
N GLU A 125 -0.99 -8.68 19.85
CA GLU A 125 -0.34 -9.38 20.97
C GLU A 125 1.11 -8.91 21.22
N GLY A 126 1.79 -8.44 20.17
CA GLY A 126 3.10 -7.79 20.30
C GLY A 126 3.07 -6.37 20.89
N ASN A 127 1.89 -5.80 21.12
CA ASN A 127 1.72 -4.44 21.63
C ASN A 127 0.92 -4.45 22.94
N GLU A 128 1.60 -4.24 24.07
CA GLU A 128 1.04 -4.23 25.44
C GLU A 128 -0.14 -3.25 25.65
N TYR A 129 -0.35 -2.30 24.72
CA TYR A 129 -1.36 -1.24 24.84
C TYR A 129 -2.42 -1.20 23.72
N VAL A 130 -2.44 -2.13 22.77
CA VAL A 130 -3.33 -2.02 21.60
C VAL A 130 -4.63 -2.80 21.82
N VAL A 131 -5.70 -2.06 22.07
CA VAL A 131 -7.07 -2.60 21.88
C VAL A 131 -7.25 -2.84 20.38
N PRO A 132 -7.85 -3.94 19.89
CA PRO A 132 -7.93 -4.25 18.46
C PRO A 132 -8.52 -3.13 17.58
N GLU A 133 -9.45 -2.34 18.14
CA GLU A 133 -10.03 -1.15 17.48
C GLU A 133 -8.99 -0.03 17.22
N THR A 134 -7.86 -0.05 17.95
CA THR A 134 -6.76 0.93 17.90
C THR A 134 -5.56 0.46 17.09
N VAL A 135 -5.59 -0.76 16.51
CA VAL A 135 -4.55 -1.21 15.55
C VAL A 135 -4.42 -0.20 14.40
N HIS A 136 -5.52 0.46 14.03
CA HIS A 136 -5.54 1.53 13.03
C HIS A 136 -4.87 2.84 13.46
N THR A 137 -4.78 3.13 14.76
CA THR A 137 -4.33 4.43 15.25
C THR A 137 -2.88 4.43 15.74
N HIS A 138 -2.29 3.26 15.98
CA HIS A 138 -0.99 3.13 16.63
C HIS A 138 0.19 2.91 15.67
N GLY A 139 0.06 3.29 14.39
CA GLY A 139 1.19 3.40 13.44
C GLY A 139 1.78 2.09 12.92
N GLY A 140 1.35 0.93 13.44
CA GLY A 140 1.66 -0.37 12.86
C GLY A 140 1.00 -0.53 11.49
N LYS A 141 1.77 -0.92 10.47
CA LYS A 141 1.16 -1.31 9.19
C LYS A 141 0.39 -2.61 9.41
N PRO A 142 -0.90 -2.69 9.02
CA PRO A 142 -1.63 -3.94 9.12
C PRO A 142 -0.98 -5.01 8.24
N PRO A 143 -1.06 -6.29 8.63
CA PRO A 143 -0.48 -7.40 7.87
C PRO A 143 -1.17 -7.60 6.51
N PHE A 144 -2.40 -7.12 6.35
CA PHE A 144 -3.16 -7.15 5.11
C PHE A 144 -3.44 -5.73 4.58
N PRO A 145 -3.80 -5.58 3.30
CA PRO A 145 -4.23 -4.30 2.76
C PRO A 145 -5.35 -3.68 3.62
N GLN A 146 -5.22 -2.40 3.96
CA GLN A 146 -6.17 -1.67 4.81
C GLN A 146 -7.66 -1.88 4.41
N PRO A 147 -8.04 -1.87 3.12
CA PRO A 147 -9.43 -2.09 2.74
C PRO A 147 -9.96 -3.49 3.11
N ALA A 148 -9.11 -4.52 3.14
CA ALA A 148 -9.51 -5.86 3.55
C ALA A 148 -9.88 -5.88 5.04
N HIS A 149 -9.06 -5.23 5.87
CA HIS A 149 -9.30 -5.09 7.30
C HIS A 149 -10.59 -4.31 7.58
N ASP A 150 -10.80 -3.18 6.90
CA ASP A 150 -12.01 -2.36 7.07
C ASP A 150 -13.29 -3.13 6.74
N ILE A 151 -13.28 -3.94 5.68
CA ILE A 151 -14.43 -4.77 5.28
C ILE A 151 -14.71 -5.85 6.35
N VAL A 152 -13.67 -6.58 6.78
CA VAL A 152 -13.80 -7.66 7.76
C VAL A 152 -14.29 -7.13 9.11
N TRP A 153 -13.70 -6.04 9.63
CA TRP A 153 -14.11 -5.47 10.90
C TRP A 153 -15.49 -4.82 10.87
N LYS A 154 -15.87 -4.20 9.75
CA LYS A 154 -17.23 -3.67 9.59
C LYS A 154 -18.26 -4.80 9.56
N ALA A 155 -17.99 -5.89 8.85
CA ALA A 155 -18.87 -7.06 8.81
C ALA A 155 -19.05 -7.67 10.22
N MET A 156 -17.94 -7.89 10.93
CA MET A 156 -17.95 -8.36 12.32
C MET A 156 -18.66 -7.39 13.28
N GLY A 157 -18.37 -6.09 13.20
CA GLY A 157 -18.95 -5.10 14.10
C GLY A 157 -20.45 -4.90 13.90
N THR A 158 -20.94 -5.09 12.66
CA THR A 158 -22.36 -4.98 12.34
C THR A 158 -23.13 -6.29 12.43
N GLY A 159 -22.44 -7.44 12.51
CA GLY A 159 -23.06 -8.75 12.42
C GLY A 159 -23.77 -8.95 11.07
N ARG A 160 -23.18 -8.44 9.98
CA ARG A 160 -23.76 -8.55 8.64
C ARG A 160 -22.69 -8.98 7.66
N MET A 161 -23.06 -9.90 6.77
CA MET A 161 -22.18 -10.30 5.69
C MET A 161 -21.81 -9.11 4.80
N PRO A 162 -20.55 -9.05 4.31
CA PRO A 162 -20.22 -8.09 3.28
C PRO A 162 -21.12 -8.31 2.06
N SER A 163 -21.50 -7.22 1.38
CA SER A 163 -22.23 -7.35 0.11
C SER A 163 -21.43 -8.18 -0.88
N GLU A 164 -22.08 -8.82 -1.84
CA GLU A 164 -21.42 -9.66 -2.85
C GLU A 164 -20.27 -8.92 -3.56
N LYS A 165 -20.47 -7.63 -3.87
CA LYS A 165 -19.42 -6.76 -4.41
C LYS A 165 -18.23 -6.58 -3.46
N ALA A 166 -18.48 -6.40 -2.17
CA ALA A 166 -17.44 -6.27 -1.16
C ALA A 166 -16.72 -7.61 -0.92
N ALA A 167 -17.44 -8.73 -0.93
CA ALA A 167 -16.86 -10.07 -0.84
C ALA A 167 -15.96 -10.38 -2.05
N GLY A 168 -16.41 -10.09 -3.28
CA GLY A 168 -15.60 -10.24 -4.49
C GLY A 168 -14.36 -9.35 -4.49
N PHE A 169 -14.48 -8.10 -3.99
CA PHE A 169 -13.33 -7.23 -3.82
C PHE A 169 -12.35 -7.75 -2.75
N LEU A 170 -12.85 -8.30 -1.65
CA LEU A 170 -12.03 -8.89 -0.60
C LEU A 170 -11.23 -10.10 -1.11
N ARG A 171 -11.87 -11.02 -1.86
CA ARG A 171 -11.18 -12.13 -2.52
C ARG A 171 -10.05 -11.66 -3.44
N LYS A 172 -10.32 -10.66 -4.28
CA LYS A 172 -9.32 -10.06 -5.16
C LYS A 172 -8.13 -9.51 -4.38
N LEU A 173 -8.37 -8.73 -3.32
CA LEU A 173 -7.30 -8.18 -2.49
C LEU A 173 -6.44 -9.26 -1.83
N MET A 174 -7.05 -10.34 -1.36
CA MET A 174 -6.33 -11.45 -0.75
C MET A 174 -5.52 -12.24 -1.79
N GLY A 175 -6.06 -12.46 -2.98
CA GLY A 175 -5.32 -13.08 -4.09
C GLY A 175 -4.10 -12.25 -4.51
N GLU A 176 -4.25 -10.92 -4.64
CA GLU A 176 -3.13 -10.01 -4.93
C GLU A 176 -2.08 -9.98 -3.81
N HIS A 177 -2.52 -10.09 -2.55
CA HIS A 177 -1.62 -10.17 -1.40
C HIS A 177 -0.82 -11.48 -1.43
N ASP A 178 -1.50 -12.62 -1.64
CA ASP A 178 -0.87 -13.93 -1.68
C ASP A 178 0.10 -14.07 -2.85
N GLN A 179 -0.23 -13.51 -4.01
CA GLN A 179 0.70 -13.42 -5.13
C GLN A 179 1.95 -12.62 -4.76
N LYS A 180 1.80 -11.46 -4.10
CA LYS A 180 2.94 -10.64 -3.68
C LYS A 180 3.81 -11.34 -2.64
N GLU A 181 3.22 -12.04 -1.69
CA GLU A 181 3.96 -12.84 -0.70
C GLU A 181 4.67 -14.02 -1.35
N ALA A 182 4.03 -14.69 -2.32
CA ALA A 182 4.66 -15.76 -3.10
C ALA A 182 5.84 -15.24 -3.94
N GLU A 183 5.69 -14.08 -4.59
CA GLU A 183 6.77 -13.41 -5.32
C GLU A 183 7.94 -13.02 -4.39
N LYS A 184 7.65 -12.52 -3.19
CA LYS A 184 8.68 -12.23 -2.18
C LYS A 184 9.37 -13.50 -1.70
N ALA A 185 8.62 -14.56 -1.42
CA ALA A 185 9.18 -15.83 -1.00
C ALA A 185 10.05 -16.45 -2.10
N ALA A 186 9.65 -16.33 -3.38
CA ALA A 186 10.40 -16.82 -4.53
C ALA A 186 11.70 -16.05 -4.79
N LYS A 187 11.78 -14.77 -4.42
CA LYS A 187 13.02 -13.97 -4.53
C LYS A 187 14.14 -14.46 -3.61
N GLY A 188 13.86 -15.36 -2.67
CA GLY A 188 14.83 -15.86 -1.71
C GLY A 188 15.24 -14.80 -0.68
N PRO A 189 15.95 -15.21 0.38
CA PRO A 189 16.49 -14.25 1.34
C PRO A 189 17.54 -13.37 0.64
N ALA A 190 17.37 -12.04 0.74
CA ALA A 190 18.40 -11.11 0.29
C ALA A 190 19.71 -11.34 1.05
N LYS A 191 20.85 -11.20 0.36
CA LYS A 191 22.15 -11.28 1.02
C LYS A 191 22.39 -10.03 1.87
N PRO A 192 23.23 -10.09 2.92
CA PRO A 192 23.62 -8.90 3.67
C PRO A 192 24.23 -7.83 2.76
N ALA A 193 23.87 -6.57 2.99
CA ALA A 193 24.42 -5.44 2.28
C ALA A 193 25.92 -5.28 2.65
N PRO A 194 26.82 -5.10 1.67
CA PRO A 194 28.24 -4.92 1.95
C PRO A 194 28.51 -3.56 2.60
N SER A 195 29.64 -3.45 3.32
CA SER A 195 30.14 -2.20 3.87
C SER A 195 31.28 -1.61 3.06
N GLY A 196 31.38 -0.28 3.02
CA GLY A 196 32.46 0.44 2.36
C GLY A 196 32.14 0.89 0.94
N LYS A 197 33.17 1.24 0.18
CA LYS A 197 32.98 1.78 -1.17
C LYS A 197 32.66 0.67 -2.16
N VAL A 198 31.49 0.76 -2.80
CA VAL A 198 31.01 -0.21 -3.79
C VAL A 198 30.68 0.52 -5.09
N THR A 199 31.01 -0.13 -6.20
CA THR A 199 30.64 0.31 -7.55
C THR A 199 29.90 -0.84 -8.22
N ASP A 200 28.58 -0.69 -8.38
CA ASP A 200 27.74 -1.74 -8.98
C ASP A 200 26.50 -1.16 -9.68
N THR A 201 25.74 -2.04 -10.33
CA THR A 201 24.47 -1.74 -10.99
C THR A 201 23.31 -1.99 -10.05
N TYR A 202 22.42 -1.01 -9.96
CA TYR A 202 21.26 -1.03 -9.09
C TYR A 202 19.99 -0.76 -9.89
N ARG A 203 18.89 -1.40 -9.49
CA ARG A 203 17.55 -1.04 -9.97
C ARG A 203 16.94 0.01 -9.05
N VAL A 204 16.45 1.12 -9.61
CA VAL A 204 15.72 2.13 -8.83
C VAL A 204 14.32 1.61 -8.54
N ILE A 205 14.03 1.28 -7.28
CA ILE A 205 12.72 0.82 -6.84
C ILE A 205 11.76 2.00 -6.61
N LYS A 206 12.31 3.11 -6.11
CA LYS A 206 11.54 4.33 -5.86
C LYS A 206 12.48 5.52 -5.88
N ALA A 207 12.02 6.63 -6.44
CA ALA A 207 12.69 7.92 -6.30
C ALA A 207 11.65 8.99 -5.94
N GLU A 208 11.95 9.78 -4.90
CA GLU A 208 11.04 10.82 -4.40
C GLU A 208 11.81 12.05 -3.91
N TYR A 209 11.29 13.23 -4.20
CA TYR A 209 11.82 14.47 -3.62
C TYR A 209 11.44 14.55 -2.14
N ARG A 210 12.43 14.67 -1.26
CA ARG A 210 12.20 14.92 0.16
C ARG A 210 12.66 16.32 0.53
N HIS A 211 11.70 17.13 0.96
CA HIS A 211 11.98 18.45 1.53
C HIS A 211 12.79 18.31 2.82
N ASN A 212 13.85 19.09 2.97
CA ASN A 212 14.62 19.14 4.21
C ASN A 212 14.02 20.24 5.12
N PRO A 213 13.44 19.89 6.28
CA PRO A 213 12.85 20.89 7.16
C PRO A 213 13.90 21.78 7.86
N TYR A 214 15.18 21.38 7.85
CA TYR A 214 16.25 22.06 8.58
C TYR A 214 17.10 23.01 7.73
N GLY A 215 16.72 23.26 6.47
CA GLY A 215 17.46 24.20 5.64
C GLY A 215 16.75 24.52 4.33
N PRO A 216 17.19 25.57 3.62
CA PRO A 216 16.67 25.88 2.30
C PRO A 216 17.08 24.77 1.33
N GLY A 217 16.18 23.83 1.07
CA GLY A 217 16.37 22.80 0.07
C GLY A 217 15.63 21.51 0.36
N GLY A 218 15.65 20.63 -0.61
CA GLY A 218 15.30 19.23 -0.51
C GLY A 218 16.21 18.48 -1.48
N GLY A 219 16.16 17.17 -1.44
CA GLY A 219 16.90 16.36 -2.39
C GLY A 219 16.08 15.17 -2.79
N THR A 220 16.24 14.75 -4.03
CA THR A 220 15.67 13.48 -4.47
C THR A 220 16.38 12.36 -3.73
N LYS A 221 15.60 11.46 -3.12
CA LYS A 221 16.07 10.24 -2.46
C LYS A 221 15.66 9.06 -3.31
N MET A 222 16.50 8.05 -3.37
CA MET A 222 16.27 6.83 -4.13
C MET A 222 16.36 5.62 -3.21
N LEU A 223 15.42 4.71 -3.38
CA LEU A 223 15.53 3.33 -2.92
C LEU A 223 16.00 2.48 -4.08
N LEU A 224 17.12 1.82 -3.89
CA LEU A 224 17.80 0.97 -4.86
C LEU A 224 17.71 -0.49 -4.42
N GLU A 225 17.68 -1.42 -5.36
CA GLU A 225 17.78 -2.87 -5.14
C GLU A 225 18.94 -3.42 -5.96
N HIS A 226 19.81 -4.21 -5.33
CA HIS A 226 20.86 -4.92 -6.05
C HIS A 226 20.25 -6.14 -6.78
N PRO A 227 20.33 -6.23 -8.11
CA PRO A 227 19.57 -7.22 -8.88
C PRO A 227 20.00 -8.67 -8.61
N LYS A 228 21.26 -8.90 -8.22
CA LYS A 228 21.80 -10.24 -7.97
C LYS A 228 21.70 -10.67 -6.51
N ASP A 229 21.83 -9.73 -5.59
CA ASP A 229 21.96 -10.03 -4.17
C ASP A 229 20.74 -9.60 -3.36
N GLY A 230 19.81 -8.85 -3.95
CA GLY A 230 18.52 -8.48 -3.36
C GLY A 230 18.59 -7.45 -2.24
N TYR A 231 19.78 -7.06 -1.77
CA TYR A 231 19.91 -6.03 -0.74
C TYR A 231 19.45 -4.67 -1.26
N ARG A 232 18.93 -3.85 -0.35
CA ARG A 232 18.36 -2.54 -0.67
C ARG A 232 19.25 -1.42 -0.18
N VAL A 233 19.28 -0.32 -0.91
CA VAL A 233 20.09 0.85 -0.56
C VAL A 233 19.25 2.12 -0.59
N TRP A 234 19.26 2.88 0.49
CA TRP A 234 18.71 4.23 0.51
C TRP A 234 19.79 5.26 0.30
N ALA A 235 19.73 5.99 -0.80
CA ALA A 235 20.74 6.95 -1.21
C ALA A 235 20.13 8.28 -1.67
N THR A 236 20.95 9.32 -1.73
CA THR A 236 20.54 10.58 -2.38
C THR A 236 20.69 10.44 -3.89
N CYS A 237 19.79 11.00 -4.69
CA CYS A 237 19.98 11.04 -6.14
C CYS A 237 21.24 11.87 -6.45
N PRO A 238 22.22 11.35 -7.22
CA PRO A 238 23.33 12.15 -7.67
C PRO A 238 22.85 13.37 -8.45
N ALA A 239 23.48 14.52 -8.27
CA ALA A 239 23.09 15.76 -8.96
C ALA A 239 23.12 15.68 -10.49
N ALA A 240 23.84 14.70 -11.06
CA ALA A 240 23.84 14.42 -12.50
C ALA A 240 22.54 13.75 -12.98
N LEU A 241 21.86 12.99 -12.11
CA LEU A 241 20.57 12.36 -12.36
C LEU A 241 19.39 13.22 -11.85
N ASP A 242 19.65 14.09 -10.88
CA ASP A 242 18.67 14.99 -10.24
C ASP A 242 18.44 16.30 -11.00
N ARG A 243 18.95 16.44 -12.24
CA ARG A 243 18.83 17.70 -12.99
C ARG A 243 17.39 17.93 -13.45
N THR A 244 17.05 19.22 -13.54
CA THR A 244 15.76 19.91 -13.81
C THR A 244 14.87 19.39 -14.93
N THR A 245 15.24 18.32 -15.61
CA THR A 245 14.54 17.72 -16.75
C THR A 245 13.75 16.47 -16.39
N TYR A 246 13.98 15.87 -15.21
CA TYR A 246 13.34 14.62 -14.80
C TYR A 246 12.51 14.81 -13.54
N GLU A 247 11.28 14.31 -13.58
CA GLU A 247 10.54 14.04 -12.36
C GLU A 247 11.21 12.84 -11.67
N PRO A 248 11.38 12.83 -10.34
CA PRO A 248 11.94 11.68 -9.62
C PRO A 248 11.29 10.35 -10.01
N SER A 249 9.99 10.34 -10.30
CA SER A 249 9.26 9.15 -10.75
C SER A 249 9.81 8.54 -12.04
N ASP A 250 10.39 9.34 -12.94
CA ASP A 250 10.93 8.89 -14.23
C ASP A 250 12.16 7.98 -14.06
N LEU A 251 12.84 8.03 -12.91
CA LEU A 251 13.95 7.12 -12.60
C LEU A 251 13.47 5.74 -12.12
N THR A 252 12.21 5.62 -11.70
CA THR A 252 11.70 4.37 -11.11
C THR A 252 11.65 3.26 -12.16
N GLY A 253 12.29 2.14 -11.86
CA GLY A 253 12.43 0.98 -12.73
C GLY A 253 13.73 0.94 -13.54
N CYS A 254 14.46 2.05 -13.65
CA CYS A 254 15.73 2.12 -14.37
C CYS A 254 16.84 1.34 -13.66
N GLU A 255 17.74 0.76 -14.45
CA GLU A 255 19.02 0.23 -13.97
C GLU A 255 20.09 1.31 -14.10
N ILE A 256 20.78 1.61 -13.01
CA ILE A 256 21.81 2.65 -12.96
C ILE A 256 23.07 2.10 -12.29
N ARG A 257 24.23 2.41 -12.88
CA ARG A 257 25.51 2.07 -12.28
C ARG A 257 26.02 3.21 -11.42
N LEU A 258 26.25 2.92 -10.13
CA LEU A 258 26.64 3.92 -9.15
C LEU A 258 27.87 3.46 -8.36
N SER A 259 28.75 4.43 -8.06
CA SER A 259 29.77 4.30 -7.02
C SER A 259 29.31 5.04 -5.78
N LEU A 260 29.18 4.34 -4.66
CA LEU A 260 28.73 4.90 -3.38
C LEU A 260 29.41 4.21 -2.19
N ASP A 261 29.49 4.91 -1.07
CA ASP A 261 29.94 4.34 0.20
C ASP A 261 28.73 3.78 0.94
N LEU A 262 28.69 2.45 1.12
CA LEU A 262 27.61 1.73 1.80
C LEU A 262 27.90 1.60 3.30
N GLN A 263 26.89 1.92 4.09
CA GLN A 263 26.85 1.65 5.52
C GLN A 263 25.63 0.75 5.79
N PRO A 264 25.83 -0.55 6.11
CA PRO A 264 24.74 -1.44 6.50
C PRO A 264 23.91 -0.85 7.64
N SER A 265 22.61 -1.15 7.65
CA SER A 265 21.71 -0.76 8.72
C SER A 265 21.92 -1.66 9.94
N ASP A 266 21.87 -1.07 11.13
CA ASP A 266 21.94 -1.82 12.38
C ASP A 266 20.66 -2.68 12.61
N ASP A 267 19.53 -2.26 12.03
CA ASP A 267 18.22 -2.93 12.19
C ASP A 267 17.88 -3.95 11.09
N ASP A 268 18.56 -3.90 9.93
CA ASP A 268 18.27 -4.77 8.76
C ASP A 268 19.58 -4.99 7.97
N GLU A 269 20.19 -6.17 8.16
CA GLU A 269 21.45 -6.53 7.48
C GLU A 269 21.33 -6.52 5.95
N THR A 270 20.11 -6.64 5.39
CA THR A 270 19.86 -6.60 3.95
C THR A 270 19.61 -5.18 3.43
N PHE A 271 19.76 -4.17 4.29
CA PHE A 271 19.58 -2.77 3.96
C PHE A 271 20.84 -1.97 4.26
N ALA A 272 21.16 -0.99 3.41
CA ALA A 272 22.26 -0.06 3.64
C ALA A 272 21.89 1.39 3.30
N PHE A 273 22.59 2.31 3.94
CA PHE A 273 22.58 3.73 3.59
C PHE A 273 23.73 4.04 2.64
N GLY A 274 23.41 4.54 1.45
CA GLY A 274 24.37 4.93 0.44
C GLY A 274 24.76 6.41 0.55
N LYS A 275 26.06 6.67 0.76
CA LYS A 275 26.64 8.02 0.82
C LYS A 275 27.36 8.36 -0.48
N ARG A 276 27.31 9.65 -0.83
CA ARG A 276 28.04 10.26 -1.97
C ARG A 276 27.91 9.46 -3.28
N PRO A 277 26.70 9.10 -3.71
CA PRO A 277 26.54 8.33 -4.92
C PRO A 277 26.98 9.16 -6.12
N LYS A 278 27.78 8.53 -6.97
CA LYS A 278 28.30 9.09 -8.21
C LYS A 278 27.91 8.15 -9.34
N PRO A 279 27.28 8.64 -10.42
CA PRO A 279 27.15 7.82 -11.60
C PRO A 279 28.54 7.47 -12.09
N VAL A 280 28.75 6.18 -12.36
CA VAL A 280 29.96 5.72 -13.01
C VAL A 280 29.63 5.70 -14.48
N ALA A 281 30.19 6.66 -15.22
CA ALA A 281 30.20 6.59 -16.67
C ALA A 281 31.02 5.36 -17.03
N GLU A 282 30.36 4.24 -17.34
CA GLU A 282 31.06 3.20 -18.06
C GLU A 282 31.16 3.61 -19.52
N GLY A 283 32.22 3.17 -20.19
CA GLY A 283 32.56 3.50 -21.58
C GLY A 283 31.58 3.01 -22.64
N THR A 284 30.28 3.06 -22.37
CA THR A 284 29.22 3.00 -23.37
C THR A 284 28.57 4.38 -23.44
N GLU A 285 28.64 4.99 -24.62
CA GLU A 285 27.87 6.18 -25.06
C GLU A 285 26.43 6.23 -24.53
N TRP A 286 25.86 5.07 -24.20
CA TRP A 286 24.56 4.92 -23.57
C TRP A 286 24.33 5.80 -22.33
N ASP A 287 25.29 5.97 -21.41
CA ASP A 287 25.05 6.77 -20.19
C ASP A 287 24.86 8.27 -20.48
N ALA A 288 25.40 8.76 -21.60
CA ALA A 288 25.17 10.13 -22.07
C ALA A 288 23.84 10.26 -22.83
N VAL A 289 23.35 9.18 -23.45
CA VAL A 289 22.28 9.23 -24.46
C VAL A 289 20.95 8.66 -23.94
N ALA A 290 20.99 7.69 -23.02
CA ALA A 290 19.83 7.06 -22.39
C ALA A 290 18.82 8.06 -21.83
N PRO A 291 19.24 9.16 -21.16
CA PRO A 291 18.30 10.14 -20.64
C PRO A 291 17.57 10.91 -21.76
N HIS A 292 18.23 11.13 -22.90
CA HIS A 292 17.65 11.79 -24.08
C HIS A 292 16.72 10.85 -24.86
N VAL A 293 17.11 9.57 -25.01
CA VAL A 293 16.27 8.55 -25.66
C VAL A 293 15.05 8.22 -24.83
N ALA A 294 15.16 8.13 -23.50
CA ALA A 294 14.02 7.93 -22.60
C ALA A 294 13.00 9.07 -22.69
N ARG A 295 13.47 10.33 -22.77
CA ARG A 295 12.60 11.49 -22.98
C ARG A 295 11.95 11.48 -24.36
N ALA A 296 12.73 11.28 -25.43
CA ALA A 296 12.18 11.23 -26.80
C ALA A 296 11.16 10.09 -26.95
N ALA A 297 11.41 8.95 -26.32
CA ALA A 297 10.49 7.83 -26.25
C ALA A 297 9.20 8.19 -25.49
N LYS A 298 9.30 8.85 -24.33
CA LYS A 298 8.14 9.34 -23.56
C LYS A 298 7.31 10.35 -24.36
N ASP A 299 7.95 11.33 -24.98
CA ASP A 299 7.29 12.35 -25.82
C ASP A 299 6.61 11.70 -27.05
N ALA A 300 7.17 10.61 -27.57
CA ALA A 300 6.60 9.80 -28.65
C ALA A 300 5.56 8.76 -28.18
N GLY A 301 5.27 8.68 -26.88
CA GLY A 301 4.33 7.69 -26.31
C GLY A 301 4.79 6.24 -26.49
N VAL A 302 6.11 6.01 -26.48
CA VAL A 302 6.73 4.69 -26.51
C VAL A 302 6.70 4.09 -25.10
N PRO A 303 6.29 2.82 -24.94
CA PRO A 303 6.30 2.15 -23.64
C PRO A 303 7.71 2.06 -23.05
N PRO A 304 7.90 2.25 -21.72
CA PRO A 304 9.21 2.20 -21.07
C PRO A 304 10.03 0.94 -21.36
N GLY A 305 9.35 -0.21 -21.53
CA GLY A 305 10.01 -1.48 -21.86
C GLY A 305 10.62 -1.55 -23.27
N MET A 306 10.20 -0.68 -24.20
CA MET A 306 10.74 -0.63 -25.58
C MET A 306 11.89 0.37 -25.73
N VAL A 307 12.11 1.26 -24.76
CA VAL A 307 13.15 2.29 -24.83
C VAL A 307 14.54 1.68 -25.01
N ARG A 308 14.82 0.58 -24.28
CA ARG A 308 16.09 -0.16 -24.39
C ARG A 308 16.23 -0.95 -25.69
N GLN A 309 15.14 -1.42 -26.30
CA GLN A 309 15.23 -2.04 -27.63
C GLN A 309 15.53 -1.01 -28.73
N ILE A 310 14.92 0.18 -28.64
CA ILE A 310 15.20 1.28 -29.58
C ILE A 310 16.64 1.77 -29.43
N ALA A 311 17.08 1.90 -28.18
CA ALA A 311 18.45 2.20 -27.79
C ALA A 311 19.48 1.25 -28.43
N ASP A 312 19.33 -0.04 -28.14
CA ASP A 312 20.25 -1.07 -28.60
C ASP A 312 20.30 -1.11 -30.13
N GLY A 313 19.15 -0.91 -30.80
CA GLY A 313 19.08 -0.80 -32.25
C GLY A 313 19.78 0.43 -32.84
N ILE A 314 19.80 1.57 -32.13
CA ILE A 314 20.54 2.77 -32.54
C ILE A 314 22.05 2.55 -32.40
N THR A 315 22.49 1.91 -31.31
CA THR A 315 23.91 1.59 -31.08
C THR A 315 24.44 0.58 -32.11
N ASP A 316 23.64 -0.44 -32.45
CA ASP A 316 23.98 -1.37 -33.54
C ASP A 316 24.09 -0.63 -34.88
N LEU A 317 23.16 0.27 -35.23
CA LEU A 317 23.23 1.05 -36.48
C LEU A 317 24.45 1.98 -36.56
N ALA A 318 24.88 2.55 -35.43
CA ALA A 318 26.08 3.38 -35.35
C ALA A 318 27.35 2.55 -35.58
N SER A 319 27.37 1.27 -35.18
CA SER A 319 28.51 0.37 -35.40
C SER A 319 28.69 -0.06 -36.86
N TYR A 320 27.64 0.04 -37.69
CA TYR A 320 27.65 -0.41 -39.09
C TYR A 320 28.06 0.68 -40.12
N LYS A 321 28.23 1.94 -39.72
CA LYS A 321 28.56 3.04 -40.65
C LYS A 321 29.81 3.80 -40.21
N ASN A 322 30.56 4.32 -41.19
CA ASN A 322 31.64 5.27 -40.92
C ASN A 322 31.05 6.47 -40.13
N PRO A 323 31.58 6.78 -38.94
CA PRO A 323 31.01 7.80 -38.05
C PRO A 323 30.96 9.22 -38.66
N GLY A 324 31.61 9.46 -39.80
CA GLY A 324 31.54 10.72 -40.55
C GLY A 324 30.35 10.89 -41.51
N GLU A 325 29.48 9.90 -41.70
CA GLU A 325 28.37 9.99 -42.67
C GLU A 325 26.96 10.08 -42.04
N VAL A 326 26.84 9.95 -40.71
CA VAL A 326 25.53 9.89 -40.05
C VAL A 326 25.18 11.26 -39.45
N ASN A 327 24.70 12.19 -40.29
CA ASN A 327 24.29 13.53 -39.82
C ASN A 327 22.88 13.56 -39.21
N LYS A 328 22.09 12.48 -39.32
CA LYS A 328 20.72 12.36 -38.79
C LYS A 328 20.38 10.91 -38.47
N ILE A 329 19.90 10.65 -37.25
CA ILE A 329 19.26 9.38 -36.88
C ILE A 329 17.75 9.66 -36.79
N THR A 330 16.99 9.15 -37.75
CA THR A 330 15.53 9.25 -37.74
C THR A 330 14.95 7.98 -37.11
N ILE A 331 14.39 8.12 -35.91
CA ILE A 331 13.65 7.03 -35.28
C ILE A 331 12.21 7.08 -35.80
N ALA A 332 11.85 6.18 -36.71
CA ALA A 332 10.49 6.01 -37.18
C ALA A 332 9.77 4.98 -36.29
N VAL A 333 8.89 5.44 -35.40
CA VAL A 333 7.99 4.54 -34.66
C VAL A 333 6.76 4.31 -35.53
N ILE A 334 6.67 3.14 -36.16
CA ILE A 334 5.51 2.75 -36.97
C ILE A 334 4.40 2.30 -36.01
N ARG A 335 3.42 3.16 -35.76
CA ARG A 335 2.13 2.73 -35.23
C ARG A 335 1.32 2.12 -36.36
N GLY A 336 0.53 1.08 -36.05
CA GLY A 336 -0.15 0.19 -37.00
C GLY A 336 -1.09 0.84 -38.03
N ASP A 337 -1.24 2.16 -38.07
CA ASP A 337 -1.93 2.90 -39.11
C ASP A 337 -1.02 4.07 -39.55
N HIS A 338 -0.32 3.91 -40.67
CA HIS A 338 0.43 4.85 -41.55
C HIS A 338 0.95 6.24 -41.09
N ASP A 339 0.96 6.60 -39.81
CA ASP A 339 1.52 7.84 -39.30
C ASP A 339 2.93 7.61 -38.77
N THR A 340 3.90 8.19 -39.46
CA THR A 340 5.31 8.15 -39.06
C THR A 340 5.60 9.30 -38.11
N VAL A 341 5.83 9.03 -36.82
CA VAL A 341 6.34 10.04 -35.90
C VAL A 341 7.83 10.20 -36.15
N GLN A 342 8.27 11.38 -36.62
CA GLN A 342 9.68 11.72 -36.77
C GLN A 342 10.18 12.42 -35.51
N ALA A 343 11.02 11.74 -34.73
CA ALA A 343 11.84 12.40 -33.71
C ALA A 343 13.20 12.75 -34.32
N LEU A 344 13.49 14.04 -34.46
CA LEU A 344 14.82 14.54 -34.85
C LEU A 344 15.64 14.72 -33.56
N LEU A 345 16.76 14.01 -33.44
CA LEU A 345 17.74 14.33 -32.41
C LEU A 345 18.39 15.70 -32.75
N PRO A 346 18.60 16.58 -31.76
CA PRO A 346 19.39 17.79 -31.96
C PRO A 346 20.79 17.44 -32.50
N PRO A 347 21.40 18.29 -33.35
CA PRO A 347 22.74 18.05 -33.92
C PRO A 347 23.79 17.69 -32.86
N ASP A 348 23.75 18.38 -31.72
CA ASP A 348 24.68 18.19 -30.60
C ASP A 348 24.53 16.81 -29.95
N SER A 349 23.31 16.26 -29.93
CA SER A 349 23.03 14.91 -29.42
C SER A 349 23.48 13.82 -30.40
N ALA A 350 23.44 14.10 -31.71
CA ALA A 350 23.97 13.20 -32.73
C ALA A 350 25.50 13.18 -32.74
N ALA A 351 26.15 14.32 -32.54
CA ALA A 351 27.62 14.40 -32.43
C ALA A 351 28.16 13.67 -31.18
N ALA A 352 27.47 13.81 -30.04
CA ALA A 352 27.79 13.08 -28.81
C ALA A 352 27.59 11.56 -28.91
N LEU A 353 26.68 11.11 -29.80
CA LEU A 353 26.39 9.71 -30.13
C LEU A 353 27.40 9.08 -31.10
N LEU A 354 28.27 9.88 -31.71
CA LEU A 354 29.21 9.45 -32.76
C LEU A 354 30.67 9.73 -32.38
N GLY A 355 30.93 10.11 -31.13
CA GLY A 355 32.26 10.43 -30.63
C GLY A 355 32.99 11.56 -31.39
N GLN A 356 32.28 12.48 -32.05
CA GLN A 356 32.90 13.58 -32.80
C GLN A 356 32.98 14.87 -31.98
N PRO A 357 34.06 15.67 -32.11
CA PRO A 357 34.07 17.03 -31.60
C PRO A 357 33.00 17.85 -32.35
N GLY A 358 32.11 18.49 -31.59
CA GLY A 358 30.95 19.23 -32.10
C GLY A 358 31.27 20.47 -32.92
#